data_AF-A0A0W4ZLL7-F1
#
_entry.id   AF-A0A0W4ZLL7-F1
#
_cell.length_a   1.000
_cell.length_b   1.000
_cell.length_c   1.000
_cell.angle_alpha   90.00
_cell.angle_beta   90.00
_cell.angle_gamma   90.00
#
_symmetry.space_group_name_H-M   'P 1'
#
loop_
_entity.id
_entity.type
_entity.pdbx_description
1 polymer ?
#
loop_
_entity_poly.entity_id
_entity_poly.type
_entity_poly.pdbx_seq_one_letter_code
_entity_poly.pdbx_strand_id
1 'polypeptide(L)'
;MEEKYYEIHPLVPEAITHNFKIISHIRSVTSIFFGLVAGILNLTSYYGLLFYILGISFVSLFIFFILTKRHPSHYFLYHREIWTKDIFSGLLSFMLSCTLSYSLVYVYI
;
A
#
# COMPACT_ATOMS: atom_id res chain seq x y z
N MET A 1 0.96 22.49 -23.43
CA MET A 1 0.21 21.48 -24.22
C MET A 1 -0.48 20.43 -23.32
N GLU A 2 -0.20 20.39 -22.00
CA GLU A 2 -0.89 19.51 -21.04
C GLU A 2 -2.18 20.10 -20.45
N GLU A 3 -2.33 21.44 -20.42
CA GLU A 3 -3.54 22.09 -19.87
C GLU A 3 -4.82 21.79 -20.67
N LYS A 4 -4.70 21.58 -21.99
CA LYS A 4 -5.87 21.40 -22.88
C LYS A 4 -6.54 20.03 -22.75
N TYR A 5 -5.93 19.09 -22.03
CA TYR A 5 -6.49 17.74 -21.84
C TYR A 5 -7.47 17.67 -20.65
N TYR A 6 -7.43 18.65 -19.73
CA TYR A 6 -8.35 18.71 -18.58
C TYR A 6 -9.76 19.19 -18.93
N GLU A 7 -9.95 19.84 -20.08
CA GLU A 7 -11.25 20.41 -20.47
C GLU A 7 -12.24 19.39 -21.05
N ILE A 8 -11.79 18.22 -21.51
CA ILE A 8 -12.64 17.24 -22.22
C ILE A 8 -13.20 16.16 -21.29
N HIS A 9 -12.52 15.89 -20.17
CA HIS A 9 -13.02 15.03 -19.09
C HIS A 9 -12.74 15.73 -17.76
N PRO A 10 -13.71 16.41 -17.13
CA PRO A 10 -13.51 16.91 -15.78
C PRO A 10 -13.18 15.69 -14.91
N LEU A 11 -11.93 15.58 -14.50
CA LEU A 11 -11.49 14.59 -13.53
C LEU A 11 -12.31 14.85 -12.27
N VAL A 12 -13.38 14.08 -12.11
CA VAL A 12 -14.29 14.24 -10.97
C VAL A 12 -13.42 14.01 -9.73
N PRO A 13 -13.23 15.03 -8.87
CA PRO A 13 -12.36 14.91 -7.70
C PRO A 13 -12.80 13.76 -6.77
N GLU A 14 -14.08 13.41 -6.85
CA GLU A 14 -14.70 12.26 -6.21
C GLU A 14 -14.18 10.92 -6.73
N ALA A 15 -13.98 10.77 -8.05
CA ALA A 15 -13.41 9.57 -8.63
C ALA A 15 -11.93 9.39 -8.25
N ILE A 16 -11.19 10.49 -8.17
CA ILE A 16 -9.80 10.48 -7.67
C ILE A 16 -9.78 10.03 -6.21
N THR A 17 -10.62 10.62 -5.36
CA THR A 17 -10.72 10.29 -3.93
C THR A 17 -11.13 8.83 -3.72
N HIS A 18 -12.06 8.31 -4.52
CA HIS A 18 -12.46 6.91 -4.49
C HIS A 18 -11.31 5.96 -4.86
N ASN A 19 -10.53 6.28 -5.90
CA ASN A 19 -9.37 5.48 -6.29
C ASN A 19 -8.31 5.46 -5.19
N PHE A 20 -8.06 6.59 -4.53
CA PHE A 20 -7.17 6.64 -3.37
C PHE A 20 -7.66 5.74 -2.23
N LYS A 21 -8.97 5.73 -1.96
CA LYS A 21 -9.56 4.85 -0.93
C LYS A 21 -9.35 3.38 -1.25
N ILE A 22 -9.51 2.97 -2.51
CA ILE A 22 -9.23 1.59 -2.95
C ILE A 22 -7.76 1.24 -2.74
N ILE A 23 -6.84 2.14 -3.12
CA ILE A 23 -5.39 1.92 -2.96
C ILE A 23 -5.03 1.77 -1.47
N SER A 24 -5.57 2.62 -0.59
CA SER A 24 -5.35 2.54 0.85
C SER A 24 -5.89 1.22 1.43
N HIS A 25 -7.06 0.77 0.97
CA HIS A 25 -7.64 -0.51 1.38
C HIS A 25 -6.76 -1.71 0.99
N ILE A 26 -6.30 -1.76 -0.28
CA ILE A 26 -5.39 -2.81 -0.76
C ILE A 26 -4.12 -2.83 0.07
N ARG A 27 -3.54 -1.65 0.35
CA ARG A 27 -2.33 -1.51 1.16
C ARG A 27 -2.55 -1.99 2.58
N SER A 28 -3.68 -1.66 3.21
CA SER A 28 -4.05 -2.13 4.56
C SER A 28 -4.17 -3.66 4.62
N VAL A 29 -4.92 -4.27 3.69
CA VAL A 29 -5.07 -5.74 3.62
C VAL A 29 -3.72 -6.42 3.40
N THR A 30 -2.89 -5.85 2.53
CA THR A 30 -1.58 -6.43 2.23
C THR A 30 -0.60 -6.27 3.40
N SER A 31 -0.67 -5.15 4.13
CA SER A 31 0.09 -4.94 5.37
C SER A 31 -0.30 -5.95 6.47
N ILE A 32 -1.58 -6.30 6.59
CA ILE A 32 -2.04 -7.36 7.51
C ILE A 32 -1.42 -8.70 7.10
N PHE A 33 -1.52 -9.07 5.81
CA PHE A 33 -0.97 -10.34 5.31
C PHE A 33 0.54 -10.46 5.55
N PHE A 34 1.31 -9.43 5.19
CA PHE A 34 2.75 -9.40 5.48
C PHE A 34 3.05 -9.39 6.97
N GLY A 35 2.19 -8.77 7.80
CA GLY A 35 2.31 -8.79 9.26
C GLY A 35 2.15 -10.20 9.83
N LEU A 36 1.20 -10.98 9.34
CA LEU A 36 1.02 -12.38 9.73
C LEU A 36 2.25 -13.22 9.37
N VAL A 37 2.73 -13.11 8.12
CA VAL A 37 3.94 -13.82 7.67
C VAL A 37 5.15 -13.44 8.51
N ALA A 38 5.34 -12.14 8.81
CA ALA A 38 6.44 -11.67 9.64
C ALA A 38 6.37 -12.17 11.08
N GLY A 39 5.17 -12.26 11.66
CA GLY A 39 4.94 -12.78 13.01
C GLY A 39 5.20 -14.29 13.12
N ILE A 40 4.82 -15.08 12.11
CA ILE A 40 5.15 -16.52 12.05
C ILE A 40 6.66 -16.75 11.94
N LEU A 41 7.35 -15.93 11.13
CA LEU A 41 8.81 -16.03 10.95
C LEU A 41 9.63 -15.50 12.16
N ASN A 42 8.98 -14.95 13.18
CA ASN A 42 9.62 -14.31 14.35
C ASN A 42 10.69 -13.27 13.99
N LEU A 43 10.39 -12.45 12.96
CA LEU A 43 11.27 -11.38 12.54
C LEU A 43 11.18 -10.22 13.52
N THR A 44 11.99 -10.28 14.58
CA THR A 44 11.99 -9.27 15.65
C THR A 44 12.69 -7.97 15.22
N SER A 45 12.10 -6.85 15.67
CA SER A 45 12.63 -5.48 15.63
C SER A 45 13.14 -5.00 14.25
N TYR A 46 14.44 -5.08 13.97
CA TYR A 46 15.03 -4.52 12.75
C TYR A 46 14.58 -5.27 11.49
N TYR A 47 14.47 -6.60 11.57
CA TYR A 47 14.09 -7.43 10.43
C TYR A 47 12.61 -7.26 10.07
N GLY A 48 11.73 -7.10 11.05
CA GLY A 48 10.31 -6.81 10.82
C GLY A 48 10.11 -5.47 10.11
N LEU A 49 10.90 -4.44 10.46
CA LEU A 49 10.85 -3.14 9.81
C LEU A 49 11.40 -3.18 8.38
N LEU A 50 12.50 -3.90 8.15
CA LEU A 50 13.02 -4.14 6.80
C LEU A 50 11.99 -4.86 5.92
N PHE A 51 11.33 -5.88 6.46
CA PHE A 51 10.28 -6.63 5.77
C PHE A 51 9.07 -5.76 5.43
N TYR A 52 8.68 -4.84 6.33
CA TYR A 52 7.65 -3.86 6.05
C TYR A 52 8.03 -2.92 4.89
N ILE A 53 9.25 -2.37 4.90
CA ILE A 53 9.75 -1.50 3.83
C ILE A 53 9.78 -2.22 2.48
N LEU A 54 10.23 -3.48 2.47
CA LEU A 54 10.21 -4.31 1.27
C LEU A 54 8.78 -4.60 0.81
N GLY A 55 7.87 -4.95 1.72
CA GLY A 55 6.46 -5.22 1.43
C GLY A 55 5.75 -4.01 0.84
N ILE A 56 5.94 -2.82 1.41
CA ILE A 56 5.29 -1.61 0.90
C ILE A 56 5.86 -1.16 -0.44
N SER A 57 7.17 -1.30 -0.63
CA SER A 57 7.82 -1.04 -1.93
C SER A 57 7.32 -2.03 -3.00
N PHE A 58 7.20 -3.31 -2.64
CA PHE A 58 6.66 -4.35 -3.52
C PHE A 58 5.20 -4.07 -3.91
N VAL A 59 4.33 -3.74 -2.96
CA VAL A 59 2.92 -3.39 -3.24
C VAL A 59 2.83 -2.15 -4.12
N SER A 60 3.65 -1.13 -3.85
CA SER A 60 3.71 0.08 -4.67
C SER A 60 4.11 -0.25 -6.12
N LEU A 61 5.13 -1.09 -6.29
CA LEU A 61 5.58 -1.55 -7.61
C LEU A 61 4.53 -2.43 -8.30
N PHE A 62 3.81 -3.27 -7.55
CA PHE A 62 2.77 -4.14 -8.07
C PHE A 62 1.56 -3.34 -8.56
N ILE A 63 1.12 -2.35 -7.79
CA ILE A 63 0.07 -1.39 -8.19
C ILE A 63 0.54 -0.64 -9.43
N PHE A 64 1.79 -0.16 -9.45
CA PHE A 64 2.36 0.52 -10.61
C PHE A 64 2.37 -0.39 -11.85
N PHE A 65 2.81 -1.64 -11.73
CA PHE A 65 2.86 -2.58 -12.85
C PHE A 65 1.46 -2.93 -13.38
N ILE A 66 0.48 -3.11 -12.50
CA ILE A 66 -0.93 -3.36 -12.89
C ILE A 66 -1.53 -2.14 -13.58
N LEU A 67 -1.33 -0.92 -13.05
CA LEU A 67 -1.85 0.31 -13.65
C LEU A 67 -1.13 0.69 -14.97
N THR A 68 0.16 0.40 -15.08
CA THR A 68 1.00 0.76 -16.25
C THR A 68 0.61 -0.02 -17.51
N LYS A 69 -0.18 -1.10 -17.40
CA LYS A 69 -0.60 -1.89 -18.57
C LYS A 69 -1.59 -1.21 -19.51
N ARG A 70 -2.09 0.01 -19.27
CA ARG A 70 -2.93 0.65 -20.32
C ARG A 70 -2.88 2.16 -20.54
N HIS A 71 -2.76 3.07 -19.58
CA HIS A 71 -2.51 4.50 -19.84
C HIS A 71 -2.26 5.26 -18.50
N PRO A 72 -1.00 5.58 -18.14
CA PRO A 72 -0.67 6.20 -16.86
C PRO A 72 -1.10 7.68 -16.73
N SER A 73 -1.42 8.35 -17.84
CA SER A 73 -1.64 9.80 -17.88
C SER A 73 -3.07 10.25 -17.53
N HIS A 74 -4.05 9.33 -17.44
CA HIS A 74 -5.47 9.70 -17.32
C HIS A 74 -6.05 9.54 -15.90
N TYR A 75 -5.30 8.95 -14.97
CA TYR A 75 -5.81 8.59 -13.64
C TYR A 75 -5.11 9.30 -12.47
N PHE A 76 -3.89 9.82 -12.63
CA PHE A 76 -3.14 10.46 -11.55
C PHE A 76 -2.28 11.63 -12.03
N LEU A 77 -2.48 12.80 -11.40
CA LEU A 77 -1.77 14.07 -11.65
C LEU A 77 -0.30 14.06 -11.22
N TYR A 78 0.11 13.21 -10.26
CA TYR A 78 1.48 13.18 -9.75
C TYR A 78 1.94 11.79 -9.30
N HIS A 79 2.98 11.26 -9.94
CA HIS A 79 3.58 9.94 -9.66
C HIS A 79 4.06 9.77 -8.21
N ARG A 80 4.45 10.88 -7.55
CA ARG A 80 4.98 10.87 -6.17
C ARG A 80 3.89 10.61 -5.12
N GLU A 81 2.63 10.91 -5.40
CA GLU A 81 1.54 10.76 -4.42
C GLU A 81 1.28 9.29 -4.07
N ILE A 82 1.49 8.37 -5.02
CA ILE A 82 1.34 6.91 -4.81
C ILE A 82 2.36 6.39 -3.79
N TRP A 83 3.55 7.00 -3.78
CA TRP A 83 4.67 6.59 -2.93
C TRP A 83 4.56 7.15 -1.51
N THR A 84 4.20 8.42 -1.32
CA THR A 84 4.27 9.07 0.00
C THR A 84 2.96 9.14 0.77
N LYS A 85 1.78 9.12 0.12
CA LYS A 85 0.52 9.46 0.83
C LYS A 85 -0.01 8.40 1.80
N ASP A 86 0.49 7.16 1.80
CA ASP A 86 -0.16 6.07 2.55
C ASP A 86 0.82 5.09 3.23
N ILE A 87 2.11 5.47 3.36
CA ILE A 87 3.13 4.60 3.98
C ILE A 87 2.83 4.35 5.47
N PHE A 88 2.23 5.33 6.15
CA PHE A 88 1.90 5.23 7.56
C PHE A 88 0.58 4.50 7.83
N SER A 89 -0.36 4.53 6.89
CA SER A 89 -1.68 3.91 7.04
C SER A 89 -1.58 2.38 7.26
N GLY A 90 -0.67 1.71 6.54
CA GLY A 90 -0.45 0.27 6.68
C GLY A 90 0.44 -0.15 7.85
N LEU A 91 1.17 0.78 8.48
CA LEU A 91 2.20 0.46 9.47
C LEU A 91 1.59 -0.07 10.76
N LEU A 92 0.52 0.57 11.24
CA LEU A 92 -0.18 0.14 12.46
C LEU A 92 -0.83 -1.22 12.27
N SER A 93 -1.51 -1.44 11.14
CA SER A 93 -2.11 -2.73 10.80
C SER A 93 -1.07 -3.85 10.72
N PHE A 94 0.11 -3.55 10.19
CA PHE A 94 1.24 -4.48 10.17
C PHE A 94 1.75 -4.82 11.58
N MET A 95 2.02 -3.80 12.41
CA MET A 95 2.53 -4.00 13.77
C MET A 95 1.54 -4.76 14.67
N LEU A 96 0.24 -4.48 14.52
CA LEU A 96 -0.81 -5.21 15.23
C LEU A 96 -0.90 -6.67 14.77
N SER A 97 -0.85 -6.91 13.46
CA SER A 97 -0.96 -8.27 12.92
C SER A 97 0.26 -9.13 13.25
N CYS A 98 1.46 -8.55 13.27
CA CYS A 98 2.68 -9.30 13.60
C CYS A 98 2.74 -9.65 15.09
N THR A 99 2.32 -8.76 15.99
CA THR A 99 2.26 -9.03 17.44
C THR A 99 1.19 -10.06 17.80
N LEU A 100 0.03 -10.00 17.14
CA LEU A 100 -1.01 -11.03 17.28
C LEU A 100 -0.54 -12.40 16.80
N SER A 101 0.05 -12.45 15.61
CA SER A 101 0.54 -13.70 15.04
C SER A 101 1.68 -14.30 15.86
N TYR A 102 2.61 -13.49 16.35
CA TYR A 102 3.68 -13.95 17.24
C TYR A 102 3.11 -14.53 18.54
N SER A 103 2.19 -13.81 19.19
CA SER A 103 1.53 -14.27 20.41
C SER A 103 0.83 -15.61 20.19
N LEU A 104 0.16 -15.80 19.06
CA LEU A 104 -0.56 -17.03 18.78
C LEU A 104 0.36 -18.23 18.53
N VAL A 105 1.48 -18.04 17.82
CA VAL A 105 2.38 -19.14 17.45
C VAL A 105 3.35 -19.50 18.57
N TYR A 106 3.89 -18.52 19.31
CA TYR A 106 4.96 -18.76 20.27
C TYR A 106 4.49 -18.85 21.72
N VAL A 107 3.30 -18.31 22.04
CA VAL A 107 2.75 -18.36 23.41
C VAL A 107 1.73 -19.47 23.56
N TYR A 108 0.92 -19.73 22.52
CA TYR A 108 -0.21 -20.65 22.60
C TYR A 108 0.03 -22.05 22.02
N ILE A 109 0.98 -22.20 21.10
CA ILE A 109 1.36 -23.46 20.46
C ILE A 109 2.72 -23.90 20.99
#